data_AF-A0A0A6DKD3-F1
#
_entry.id   AF-A0A0A6DKD3-F1
#
_cell.length_a   1.000
_cell.length_b   1.000
_cell.length_c   1.000
_cell.angle_alpha   90.00
_cell.angle_beta   90.00
_cell.angle_gamma   90.00
#
_symmetry.space_group_name_H-M   'P 1'
#
loop_
_entity.id
_entity.type
_entity.pdbx_description
1 polymer ?
#
loop_
_entity_poly.entity_id
_entity_poly.type
_entity_poly.pdbx_seq_one_letter_code
_entity_poly.pdbx_strand_id
1 'polypeptide(L)'
;MDYPKNIPSAGLVNGRFVDENPLTGTPGSLIPASWGNAVTQEILEVIKGSGAAADESDNTQLKAAIDTLIARKQSESLASQDEAESGTSTTRLMTPSRVFQAIAKKVQQATESLVGTAKIASQAEVNAGVSDTSIVTPKKLRLGFMVRLGASGYVVFPSWMGGVIIQWINGSASQAGNSNYGDVNPWPLMFPNALFLAVATHEGTSSATLLVWNNATISRLAGINVRCPDYPTGSIAARVIGIGY
;
A
#
# COMPACT_ATOMS: atom_id res chain seq x y z
N MET A 1 49.09 5.99 32.05
CA MET A 1 50.40 5.97 32.75
C MET A 1 50.99 4.56 32.90
N ASP A 2 52.32 4.42 33.00
CA ASP A 2 53.06 3.18 33.34
C ASP A 2 53.81 3.34 34.69
N TYR A 3 54.32 2.26 35.28
CA TYR A 3 55.10 2.26 36.53
C TYR A 3 56.42 3.06 36.39
N PRO A 4 56.94 3.65 37.48
CA PRO A 4 58.15 4.49 37.46
C PRO A 4 59.47 3.71 37.31
N LYS A 5 59.62 2.95 36.22
CA LYS A 5 60.76 2.03 35.97
C LYS A 5 62.11 2.74 35.80
N ASN A 6 62.09 4.02 35.45
CA ASN A 6 63.30 4.83 35.23
C ASN A 6 63.84 5.50 36.51
N ILE A 7 63.22 5.25 37.67
CA ILE A 7 63.67 5.78 38.95
C ILE A 7 64.42 4.66 39.68
N PRO A 8 65.75 4.76 39.86
CA PRO A 8 66.57 3.67 40.42
C PRO A 8 66.12 3.20 41.82
N SER A 9 65.46 4.07 42.58
CA SER A 9 64.94 3.78 43.92
C SER A 9 63.44 3.42 43.94
N ALA A 10 62.82 3.15 42.78
CA ALA A 10 61.39 2.82 42.70
C ALA A 10 61.03 1.47 43.32
N GLY A 11 62.01 0.59 43.56
CA GLY A 11 61.80 -0.68 44.28
C GLY A 11 60.73 -1.59 43.65
N LEU A 12 60.64 -1.64 42.32
CA LEU A 12 59.63 -2.45 41.61
C LEU A 12 60.10 -3.91 41.47
N VAL A 13 59.21 -4.87 41.69
CA VAL A 13 59.45 -6.29 41.39
C VAL A 13 58.62 -6.68 40.18
N ASN A 14 59.26 -7.23 39.15
CA ASN A 14 58.63 -7.54 37.85
C ASN A 14 57.87 -6.34 37.24
N GLY A 15 58.36 -5.12 37.49
CA GLY A 15 57.77 -3.90 36.96
C GLY A 15 56.46 -3.46 37.62
N ARG A 16 56.14 -3.96 38.82
CA ARG A 16 54.96 -3.56 39.62
C ARG A 16 55.38 -3.08 41.01
N PHE A 17 54.48 -2.31 41.64
CA PHE A 17 54.64 -1.92 43.03
C PHE A 17 54.61 -3.16 43.95
N VAL A 18 55.45 -3.16 44.97
CA VAL A 18 55.49 -4.13 46.05
C VAL A 18 55.50 -3.42 47.39
N ASP A 19 54.86 -4.02 48.38
CA ASP A 19 54.91 -3.54 49.75
C ASP A 19 56.28 -3.79 50.37
N GLU A 20 56.61 -3.02 51.41
CA GLU A 20 57.77 -3.30 52.24
C GLU A 20 57.62 -4.66 52.94
N ASN A 21 58.71 -5.41 53.05
CA ASN A 21 58.74 -6.64 53.83
C ASN A 21 59.78 -6.51 54.98
N PRO A 22 59.31 -6.17 56.20
CA PRO A 22 60.18 -6.00 57.37
C PRO A 22 60.91 -7.26 57.80
N LEU A 23 60.38 -8.45 57.48
CA LEU A 23 60.98 -9.75 57.87
C LEU A 23 62.19 -10.11 57.00
N THR A 24 62.25 -9.60 55.77
CA THR A 24 63.35 -9.87 54.83
C THR A 24 64.22 -8.63 54.56
N GLY A 25 63.89 -7.49 55.18
CA GLY A 25 64.60 -6.23 55.00
C GLY A 25 64.50 -5.66 53.58
N THR A 26 63.48 -6.05 52.82
CA THR A 26 63.27 -5.55 51.45
C THR A 26 62.39 -4.28 51.47
N PRO A 27 62.91 -3.12 51.02
CA PRO A 27 62.14 -1.88 50.97
C PRO A 27 60.96 -1.98 50.01
N GLY A 28 59.84 -1.36 50.36
CA GLY A 28 58.69 -1.23 49.46
C GLY A 28 58.97 -0.33 48.26
N SER A 29 58.11 -0.39 47.26
CA SER A 29 58.24 0.46 46.08
C SER A 29 58.00 1.94 46.40
N LEU A 30 58.88 2.81 45.93
CA LEU A 30 58.71 4.25 46.02
C LEU A 30 57.66 4.70 44.99
N ILE A 31 56.70 5.51 45.43
CA ILE A 31 55.74 6.21 44.57
C ILE A 31 56.22 7.67 44.43
N PRO A 32 56.86 8.05 43.30
CA PRO A 32 57.35 9.41 43.10
C PRO A 32 56.20 10.40 42.88
N ALA A 33 56.36 11.63 43.35
CA ALA A 33 55.38 12.70 43.13
C ALA A 33 55.08 12.94 41.64
N SER A 34 56.09 12.82 40.76
CA SER A 34 55.90 12.93 39.30
C SER A 34 54.94 11.88 38.76
N TRP A 35 54.98 10.65 39.30
CA TRP A 35 54.06 9.59 38.92
C TRP A 35 52.66 9.82 39.49
N GLY A 36 52.56 10.15 40.78
CA GLY A 36 51.27 10.44 41.44
C GLY A 36 50.54 11.61 40.78
N ASN A 37 51.24 12.70 40.49
CA ASN A 37 50.69 13.85 39.76
C ASN A 37 50.21 13.48 38.37
N ALA A 38 50.95 12.64 37.64
CA ALA A 38 50.56 12.24 36.29
C ALA A 38 49.30 11.36 36.27
N VAL A 39 49.17 10.41 37.21
CA VAL A 39 47.93 9.62 37.38
C VAL A 39 46.76 10.52 37.74
N THR A 40 46.96 11.44 38.69
CA THR A 40 45.92 12.42 39.07
C THR A 40 45.52 13.29 37.87
N GLN A 41 46.47 13.74 37.05
CA GLN A 41 46.17 14.53 35.87
C GLN A 41 45.37 13.74 34.82
N GLU A 42 45.70 12.48 34.54
CA GLU A 42 44.90 11.64 33.62
C GLU A 42 43.44 11.54 34.09
N ILE A 43 43.21 11.35 35.39
CA ILE A 43 41.88 11.30 35.98
C ILE A 43 41.17 12.66 35.87
N LEU A 44 41.88 13.76 36.17
CA LEU A 44 41.35 15.12 36.04
C LEU A 44 40.96 15.47 34.61
N GLU A 45 41.73 15.03 33.60
CA GLU A 45 41.39 15.26 32.19
C GLU A 45 40.11 14.53 31.77
N VAL A 46 39.87 13.31 32.27
CA VAL A 46 38.60 12.60 32.03
C VAL A 46 37.43 13.35 32.67
N ILE A 47 37.59 13.81 33.92
CA ILE A 47 36.57 14.57 34.65
C ILE A 47 36.23 15.86 33.90
N LYS A 48 37.26 16.64 33.52
CA LYS A 48 37.10 17.88 32.75
C LYS A 48 36.51 17.63 31.37
N GLY A 49 36.91 16.56 30.68
CA GLY A 49 36.36 16.16 29.38
C GLY A 49 34.86 15.84 29.44
N SER A 50 34.37 15.37 30.59
CA SER A 50 32.92 15.23 30.82
C SER A 50 32.20 16.57 31.05
N GLY A 51 32.92 17.66 31.33
CA GLY A 51 32.39 18.99 31.65
C GLY A 51 32.20 19.24 33.15
N ALA A 52 32.58 18.29 34.01
CA ALA A 52 32.52 18.44 35.46
C ALA A 52 33.74 19.18 36.00
N ALA A 53 33.55 19.88 37.13
CA ALA A 53 34.64 20.41 37.93
C ALA A 53 35.15 19.33 38.88
N ALA A 54 36.47 19.26 39.07
CA ALA A 54 37.07 18.29 39.97
C ALA A 54 36.91 18.72 41.44
N ASP A 55 36.60 17.75 42.30
CA ASP A 55 36.42 17.94 43.74
C ASP A 55 37.18 16.85 44.50
N GLU A 56 38.15 17.24 45.33
CA GLU A 56 38.95 16.29 46.12
C GLU A 56 38.14 15.55 47.20
N SER A 57 36.95 16.06 47.55
CA SER A 57 36.04 15.42 48.51
C SER A 57 35.13 14.36 47.85
N ASP A 58 35.05 14.32 46.51
CA ASP A 58 34.24 13.37 45.75
C ASP A 58 35.10 12.27 45.10
N ASN A 59 35.01 11.06 45.66
CA ASN A 59 35.68 9.88 45.11
C ASN A 59 34.86 9.15 44.02
N THR A 60 33.72 9.70 43.58
CA THR A 60 32.84 9.13 42.55
C THR A 60 32.89 9.86 41.21
N GLN A 61 33.52 11.04 41.16
CA GLN A 61 33.61 11.93 39.99
C GLN A 61 34.16 11.26 38.72
N LEU A 62 35.16 10.38 38.82
CA LEU A 62 35.70 9.67 37.65
C LEU A 62 34.66 8.73 37.02
N LYS A 63 33.90 8.01 37.85
CA LYS A 63 32.82 7.14 37.39
C LYS A 63 31.73 7.97 36.70
N ALA A 64 31.30 9.06 37.33
CA ALA A 64 30.28 9.95 36.77
C ALA A 64 30.71 10.57 35.43
N ALA A 65 31.99 10.94 35.32
CA ALA A 65 32.57 11.46 34.09
C ALA A 65 32.54 10.44 32.94
N ILE A 66 32.92 9.19 33.22
CA ILE A 66 32.89 8.10 32.22
C ILE A 66 31.46 7.81 31.78
N ASP A 67 30.51 7.68 32.71
CA ASP A 67 29.09 7.44 32.39
C ASP A 67 28.54 8.56 31.49
N THR A 68 28.90 9.82 31.78
CA THR A 68 28.51 10.99 30.98
C THR A 68 29.11 10.96 29.57
N LEU A 69 30.40 10.65 29.44
CA LEU A 69 31.09 10.58 28.15
C LEU A 69 30.52 9.47 27.26
N ILE A 70 30.19 8.30 27.84
CA ILE A 70 29.55 7.20 27.13
C ILE A 70 28.16 7.61 26.64
N ALA A 71 27.33 8.20 27.52
CA ALA A 71 25.99 8.65 27.15
C ALA A 71 26.03 9.73 26.04
N ARG A 72 26.98 10.67 26.12
CA ARG A 72 27.19 11.68 25.08
C ARG A 72 27.54 11.04 23.74
N LYS A 73 28.50 10.11 23.73
CA LYS A 73 28.91 9.40 22.50
C LYS A 73 27.78 8.58 21.89
N GLN A 74 26.96 7.94 22.72
CA GLN A 74 25.74 7.27 22.24
C GLN A 74 24.80 8.26 21.56
N SER A 75 24.50 9.40 22.19
CA SER A 75 23.62 10.42 21.62
C SER A 75 24.16 11.02 20.31
N GLU A 76 25.46 11.34 20.24
CA GLU A 76 26.13 11.85 19.04
C GLU A 76 26.07 10.88 17.86
N SER A 77 26.02 9.57 18.14
CA SER A 77 25.93 8.54 17.10
C SER A 77 24.52 8.43 16.49
N LEU A 78 23.48 8.88 17.19
CA LEU A 78 22.11 8.77 16.74
C LEU A 78 21.77 9.84 15.69
N ALA A 79 20.91 9.46 14.75
CA ALA A 79 20.33 10.38 13.80
C ALA A 79 19.27 11.28 14.47
N SER A 80 19.32 12.57 14.13
CA SER A 80 18.21 13.50 14.35
C SER A 80 17.01 13.17 13.45
N GLN A 81 15.87 13.80 13.71
CA GLN A 81 14.68 13.63 12.87
C GLN A 81 14.93 14.11 11.43
N ASP A 82 15.53 15.29 11.28
CA ASP A 82 15.79 15.89 9.97
C ASP A 82 16.77 15.04 9.13
N GLU A 83 17.80 14.49 9.78
CA GLU A 83 18.72 13.54 9.13
C GLU A 83 17.99 12.26 8.68
N ALA A 84 17.09 11.73 9.53
CA ALA A 84 16.31 10.53 9.22
C ALA A 84 15.34 10.76 8.05
N GLU A 85 14.70 11.92 7.99
CA GLU A 85 13.72 12.28 6.94
C GLU A 85 14.37 12.67 5.61
N SER A 86 15.54 13.32 5.66
CA SER A 86 16.31 13.69 4.47
C SER A 86 17.08 12.51 3.86
N GLY A 87 17.52 11.55 4.68
CA GLY A 87 18.14 10.30 4.22
C GLY A 87 19.53 10.46 3.58
N THR A 88 20.25 11.55 3.86
CA THR A 88 21.57 11.85 3.28
C THR A 88 22.74 11.29 4.09
N SER A 89 22.53 11.02 5.37
CA SER A 89 23.59 10.55 6.28
C SER A 89 23.83 9.06 6.14
N THR A 90 25.09 8.65 5.94
CA THR A 90 25.50 7.24 5.82
C THR A 90 26.19 6.70 7.08
N THR A 91 26.44 7.55 8.08
CA THR A 91 27.26 7.21 9.26
C THR A 91 26.49 7.26 10.58
N ARG A 92 25.31 7.88 10.62
CA ARG A 92 24.48 7.98 11.83
C ARG A 92 23.64 6.71 12.03
N LEU A 93 23.43 6.33 13.28
CA LEU A 93 22.60 5.20 13.68
C LEU A 93 21.13 5.59 13.73
N MET A 94 20.27 4.73 13.19
CA MET A 94 18.83 4.93 13.19
C MET A 94 18.18 4.23 14.39
N THR A 95 17.26 4.91 15.10
CA THR A 95 16.42 4.27 16.13
C THR A 95 15.07 3.82 15.54
N PRO A 96 14.33 2.90 16.18
CA PRO A 96 13.02 2.47 15.70
C PRO A 96 12.04 3.64 15.47
N SER A 97 12.08 4.65 16.34
CA SER A 97 11.27 5.87 16.18
C SER A 97 11.66 6.67 14.94
N ARG A 98 12.96 6.80 14.65
CA ARG A 98 13.45 7.50 13.45
C ARG A 98 13.11 6.76 12.16
N VAL A 99 13.17 5.43 12.16
CA VAL A 99 12.68 4.61 11.03
C VAL A 99 11.20 4.87 10.78
N PHE A 100 10.38 4.83 11.84
CA PHE A 100 8.94 5.08 11.72
C PHE A 100 8.64 6.49 11.18
N GLN A 101 9.32 7.53 11.69
CA GLN A 101 9.15 8.91 11.21
C GLN A 101 9.53 9.07 9.74
N ALA A 102 10.69 8.53 9.34
CA ALA A 102 11.16 8.58 7.95
C ALA A 102 10.18 7.88 7.00
N ILE A 103 9.67 6.70 7.38
CA ILE A 103 8.65 5.99 6.60
C ILE A 103 7.37 6.81 6.54
N ALA A 104 6.86 7.28 7.68
CA ALA A 104 5.61 8.04 7.75
C ALA A 104 5.65 9.29 6.85
N LYS A 105 6.79 9.99 6.78
CA LYS A 105 6.93 11.17 5.93
C LYS A 105 6.96 10.84 4.44
N LYS A 106 7.48 9.65 4.07
CA LYS A 106 7.55 9.19 2.67
C LYS A 106 6.27 8.51 2.20
N VAL A 107 5.48 7.95 3.12
CA VAL A 107 4.15 7.38 2.82
C VAL A 107 3.14 8.52 2.68
N GLN A 108 3.11 9.11 1.49
CA GLN A 108 2.16 10.15 1.12
C GLN A 108 1.02 9.57 0.28
N GLN A 109 -0.13 10.23 0.29
CA GLN A 109 -1.25 9.90 -0.59
C GLN A 109 -0.84 10.11 -2.06
N ALA A 110 -1.10 9.11 -2.90
CA ALA A 110 -0.92 9.24 -4.34
C ALA A 110 -1.88 10.30 -4.90
N THR A 111 -1.37 11.15 -5.79
CA THR A 111 -2.14 12.14 -6.56
C THR A 111 -1.76 12.04 -8.03
N GLU A 112 -2.47 12.74 -8.92
CA GLU A 112 -2.15 12.72 -10.35
C GLU A 112 -0.73 13.24 -10.66
N SER A 113 -0.21 14.15 -9.84
CA SER A 113 1.11 14.76 -10.02
C SER A 113 2.22 14.15 -9.14
N LEU A 114 1.86 13.40 -8.09
CA LEU A 114 2.82 12.87 -7.11
C LEU A 114 2.62 11.37 -6.94
N VAL A 115 3.72 10.62 -7.10
CA VAL A 115 3.77 9.20 -6.74
C VAL A 115 3.56 9.07 -5.23
N GLY A 116 2.71 8.12 -4.84
CA GLY A 116 2.43 7.85 -3.44
C GLY A 116 1.73 6.50 -3.25
N THR A 117 1.20 6.31 -2.07
CA THR A 117 0.37 5.16 -1.72
C THR A 117 -1.11 5.53 -1.80
N ALA A 118 -1.96 4.59 -2.17
CA ALA A 118 -3.40 4.79 -2.17
C ALA A 118 -4.10 3.55 -1.60
N LYS A 119 -5.21 3.79 -0.90
CA LYS A 119 -6.05 2.71 -0.40
C LYS A 119 -6.79 2.02 -1.55
N ILE A 120 -7.18 0.78 -1.32
CA ILE A 120 -8.10 0.09 -2.23
C ILE A 120 -9.52 0.62 -2.01
N ALA A 121 -10.18 1.03 -3.09
CA ALA A 121 -11.56 1.51 -3.05
C ALA A 121 -12.50 0.41 -2.54
N SER A 122 -13.50 0.76 -1.73
CA SER A 122 -14.62 -0.11 -1.38
C SER A 122 -15.61 -0.23 -2.54
N GLN A 123 -16.52 -1.21 -2.48
CA GLN A 123 -17.51 -1.36 -3.55
C GLN A 123 -18.50 -0.20 -3.60
N ALA A 124 -18.87 0.36 -2.44
CA ALA A 124 -19.76 1.50 -2.36
C ALA A 124 -19.12 2.75 -2.98
N GLU A 125 -17.83 3.00 -2.73
CA GLU A 125 -17.09 4.12 -3.32
C GLU A 125 -17.02 3.99 -4.85
N VAL A 126 -16.76 2.78 -5.38
CA VAL A 126 -16.74 2.54 -6.84
C VAL A 126 -18.12 2.79 -7.46
N ASN A 127 -19.19 2.34 -6.81
CA ASN A 127 -20.55 2.55 -7.31
C ASN A 127 -20.99 4.02 -7.24
N ALA A 128 -20.50 4.78 -6.25
CA ALA A 128 -20.78 6.21 -6.14
C ALA A 128 -19.95 7.04 -7.14
N GLY A 129 -18.76 6.57 -7.53
CA GLY A 129 -17.93 7.23 -8.54
C GLY A 129 -17.34 8.57 -8.10
N VAL A 130 -17.08 8.77 -6.80
CA VAL A 130 -16.67 10.07 -6.23
C VAL A 130 -15.24 10.10 -5.64
N SER A 131 -14.51 8.98 -5.66
CA SER A 131 -13.21 8.88 -4.98
C SER A 131 -12.04 9.04 -5.95
N ASP A 132 -11.24 10.10 -5.74
CA ASP A 132 -9.97 10.33 -6.47
C ASP A 132 -8.72 9.92 -5.67
N THR A 133 -8.90 9.36 -4.48
CA THR A 133 -7.81 9.00 -3.55
C THR A 133 -7.61 7.49 -3.40
N SER A 134 -8.36 6.69 -4.15
CA SER A 134 -8.36 5.23 -4.01
C SER A 134 -8.24 4.50 -5.35
N ILE A 135 -7.72 3.28 -5.30
CA ILE A 135 -7.46 2.45 -6.50
C ILE A 135 -8.52 1.35 -6.62
N VAL A 136 -9.03 1.16 -7.84
CA VAL A 136 -9.95 0.07 -8.20
C VAL A 136 -9.17 -1.23 -8.44
N THR A 137 -9.65 -2.34 -7.90
CA THR A 137 -9.06 -3.67 -8.15
C THR A 137 -9.66 -4.32 -9.41
N PRO A 138 -8.96 -5.27 -10.07
CA PRO A 138 -9.52 -5.98 -11.24
C PRO A 138 -10.89 -6.63 -10.97
N LYS A 139 -11.11 -7.15 -9.76
CA LYS A 139 -12.41 -7.68 -9.34
C LYS A 139 -13.50 -6.62 -9.39
N LYS A 140 -13.22 -5.40 -8.93
CA LYS A 140 -14.18 -4.29 -8.93
C LYS A 140 -14.38 -3.68 -10.31
N LEU A 141 -13.33 -3.67 -11.15
CA LEU A 141 -13.43 -3.27 -12.55
C LEU A 141 -14.33 -4.23 -13.35
N ARG A 142 -14.23 -5.54 -13.07
CA ARG A 142 -15.11 -6.55 -13.67
C ARG A 142 -16.49 -6.59 -13.01
N LEU A 143 -16.64 -6.06 -11.80
CA LEU A 143 -17.91 -6.07 -11.08
C LEU A 143 -18.89 -5.11 -11.74
N GLY A 144 -20.10 -5.60 -12.00
CA GLY A 144 -21.16 -4.86 -12.65
C GLY A 144 -21.36 -5.21 -14.14
N PHE A 145 -20.40 -5.91 -14.77
CA PHE A 145 -20.66 -6.54 -16.06
C PHE A 145 -21.32 -7.92 -15.85
N MET A 146 -22.58 -8.05 -16.26
CA MET A 146 -23.26 -9.35 -16.34
C MET A 146 -23.36 -9.74 -17.81
N VAL A 147 -22.72 -10.85 -18.20
CA VAL A 147 -22.60 -11.24 -19.60
C VAL A 147 -23.02 -12.68 -19.81
N ARG A 148 -23.79 -12.91 -20.87
CA ARG A 148 -24.11 -14.25 -21.40
C ARG A 148 -23.85 -14.29 -22.90
N LEU A 149 -22.81 -15.00 -23.33
CA LEU A 149 -22.38 -15.09 -24.73
C LEU A 149 -22.96 -16.32 -25.45
N GLY A 150 -24.29 -16.46 -25.43
CA GLY A 150 -24.99 -17.48 -26.22
C GLY A 150 -25.41 -16.98 -27.61
N ALA A 151 -25.98 -17.87 -28.44
CA ALA A 151 -26.64 -17.50 -29.69
C ALA A 151 -27.72 -16.43 -29.47
N SER A 152 -28.43 -16.52 -28.34
CA SER A 152 -29.16 -15.41 -27.73
C SER A 152 -28.48 -15.07 -26.41
N GLY A 153 -28.15 -13.79 -26.22
CA GLY A 153 -27.25 -13.35 -25.16
C GLY A 153 -27.43 -11.89 -24.77
N TYR A 154 -26.62 -11.44 -23.82
CA TYR A 154 -26.67 -10.07 -23.33
C TYR A 154 -25.36 -9.62 -22.67
N VAL A 155 -25.23 -8.30 -22.57
CA VAL A 155 -24.27 -7.58 -21.74
C VAL A 155 -25.05 -6.54 -20.93
N VAL A 156 -25.01 -6.64 -19.61
CA VAL A 156 -25.48 -5.61 -18.67
C VAL A 156 -24.26 -4.80 -18.23
N PHE A 157 -24.34 -3.48 -18.37
CA PHE A 157 -23.34 -2.55 -17.88
C PHE A 157 -23.54 -2.29 -16.38
N PRO A 158 -22.48 -1.94 -15.64
CA PRO A 158 -22.58 -1.59 -14.24
C PRO A 158 -23.58 -0.45 -13.97
N SER A 159 -24.18 -0.43 -12.78
CA SER A 159 -25.14 0.62 -12.38
C SER A 159 -24.54 2.03 -12.38
N TRP A 160 -23.25 2.16 -12.06
CA TRP A 160 -22.52 3.43 -12.12
C TRP A 160 -22.25 3.92 -13.55
N MET A 161 -22.48 3.09 -14.59
CA MET A 161 -22.51 3.49 -16.01
C MET A 161 -23.95 3.70 -16.53
N GLY A 162 -24.95 3.78 -15.64
CA GLY A 162 -26.36 3.92 -16.01
C GLY A 162 -27.09 2.59 -16.24
N GLY A 163 -26.44 1.44 -16.01
CA GLY A 163 -27.12 0.14 -16.01
C GLY A 163 -27.65 -0.32 -17.37
N VAL A 164 -27.13 0.23 -18.47
CA VAL A 164 -27.56 -0.11 -19.83
C VAL A 164 -27.44 -1.61 -20.07
N ILE A 165 -28.41 -2.18 -20.78
CA ILE A 165 -28.48 -3.58 -21.15
C ILE A 165 -28.50 -3.63 -22.69
N ILE A 166 -27.58 -4.40 -23.27
CA ILE A 166 -27.58 -4.74 -24.70
C ILE A 166 -27.85 -6.23 -24.81
N GLN A 167 -28.83 -6.62 -25.63
CA GLN A 167 -29.23 -8.01 -25.79
C GLN A 167 -29.35 -8.36 -27.27
N TRP A 168 -29.09 -9.62 -27.59
CA TRP A 168 -29.30 -10.16 -28.93
C TRP A 168 -30.04 -11.50 -28.87
N ILE A 169 -30.80 -11.78 -29.93
CA ILE A 169 -31.59 -12.98 -30.08
C ILE A 169 -31.27 -13.62 -31.43
N ASN A 170 -30.96 -14.92 -31.41
CA ASN A 170 -31.11 -15.81 -32.54
C ASN A 170 -32.49 -16.46 -32.42
N GLY A 171 -33.42 -16.05 -33.28
CA GLY A 171 -34.81 -16.47 -33.18
C GLY A 171 -35.44 -16.59 -34.55
N SER A 172 -36.74 -16.34 -34.65
CA SER A 172 -37.50 -16.59 -35.87
C SER A 172 -38.45 -15.46 -36.24
N ALA A 173 -38.91 -15.46 -37.48
CA ALA A 173 -39.92 -14.57 -38.02
C ALA A 173 -40.89 -15.32 -38.93
N SER A 174 -42.16 -14.94 -38.89
CA SER A 174 -43.22 -15.47 -39.76
C SER A 174 -44.29 -14.42 -40.01
N GLN A 175 -45.21 -14.65 -40.93
CA GLN A 175 -46.39 -13.80 -41.07
C GLN A 175 -47.49 -14.19 -40.08
N ALA A 176 -47.69 -15.49 -39.89
CA ALA A 176 -48.84 -16.07 -39.19
C ALA A 176 -48.64 -16.23 -37.67
N GLY A 177 -47.41 -16.14 -37.18
CA GLY A 177 -47.07 -16.26 -35.77
C GLY A 177 -47.82 -15.25 -34.90
N ASN A 178 -48.12 -15.65 -33.65
CA ASN A 178 -48.79 -14.84 -32.63
C ASN A 178 -49.98 -14.05 -33.20
N SER A 179 -50.99 -14.74 -33.76
CA SER A 179 -52.19 -14.09 -34.31
C SER A 179 -51.90 -13.07 -35.42
N ASN A 180 -51.00 -13.42 -36.35
CA ASN A 180 -50.53 -12.58 -37.46
C ASN A 180 -49.62 -11.39 -37.08
N TYR A 181 -49.14 -11.33 -35.83
CA TYR A 181 -48.18 -10.31 -35.38
C TYR A 181 -46.71 -10.73 -35.58
N GLY A 182 -46.45 -11.95 -36.03
CA GLY A 182 -45.11 -12.53 -36.22
C GLY A 182 -44.67 -13.41 -35.05
N ASP A 183 -43.49 -14.00 -35.17
CA ASP A 183 -42.98 -14.92 -34.15
C ASP A 183 -42.48 -14.17 -32.91
N VAL A 184 -42.77 -14.72 -31.73
CA VAL A 184 -42.34 -14.15 -30.45
C VAL A 184 -40.87 -14.45 -30.21
N ASN A 185 -40.08 -13.40 -30.04
CA ASN A 185 -38.66 -13.46 -29.72
C ASN A 185 -38.43 -12.90 -28.31
N PRO A 186 -38.34 -13.76 -27.27
CA PRO A 186 -38.16 -13.32 -25.88
C PRO A 186 -36.73 -12.84 -25.61
N TRP A 187 -36.59 -11.76 -24.86
CA TRP A 187 -35.29 -11.28 -24.42
C TRP A 187 -34.67 -12.28 -23.43
N PRO A 188 -33.37 -12.60 -23.56
CA PRO A 188 -32.66 -13.45 -22.60
C PRO A 188 -32.71 -12.94 -21.15
N LEU A 189 -32.84 -11.62 -20.96
CA LEU A 189 -33.09 -10.94 -19.71
C LEU A 189 -34.22 -9.92 -19.95
N MET A 190 -35.25 -9.86 -19.10
CA MET A 190 -36.26 -8.80 -19.23
C MET A 190 -35.63 -7.44 -18.97
N PHE A 191 -35.93 -6.43 -19.80
CA PHE A 191 -35.53 -5.04 -19.50
C PHE A 191 -36.29 -4.55 -18.26
N PRO A 192 -35.61 -4.24 -17.14
CA PRO A 192 -36.28 -3.91 -15.89
C PRO A 192 -37.15 -2.65 -15.96
N ASN A 193 -36.76 -1.64 -16.76
CA ASN A 193 -37.41 -0.34 -16.79
C ASN A 193 -37.91 0.02 -18.20
N ALA A 194 -37.02 -0.01 -19.20
CA ALA A 194 -37.34 0.45 -20.54
C ALA A 194 -36.54 -0.25 -21.63
N LEU A 195 -37.18 -0.43 -22.78
CA LEU A 195 -36.54 -0.73 -24.07
C LEU A 195 -36.45 0.58 -24.85
N PHE A 196 -35.24 1.05 -25.12
CA PHE A 196 -35.01 2.27 -25.91
C PHE A 196 -35.12 2.01 -27.41
N LEU A 197 -34.51 0.92 -27.86
CA LEU A 197 -34.44 0.55 -29.28
C LEU A 197 -34.44 -0.97 -29.42
N ALA A 198 -35.12 -1.45 -30.46
CA ALA A 198 -34.92 -2.79 -30.98
C ALA A 198 -34.82 -2.74 -32.50
N VAL A 199 -33.96 -3.59 -33.06
CA VAL A 199 -33.77 -3.78 -34.49
C VAL A 199 -33.82 -5.28 -34.79
N ALA A 200 -34.52 -5.67 -35.85
CA ALA A 200 -34.58 -7.05 -36.29
C ALA A 200 -34.28 -7.15 -37.78
N THR A 201 -33.56 -8.20 -38.15
CA THR A 201 -33.34 -8.61 -39.53
C THR A 201 -33.73 -10.07 -39.67
N HIS A 202 -34.40 -10.42 -40.77
CA HIS A 202 -34.59 -11.81 -41.13
C HIS A 202 -33.38 -12.36 -41.90
N GLU A 203 -33.19 -13.67 -41.90
CA GLU A 203 -32.27 -14.37 -42.79
C GLU A 203 -33.10 -15.10 -43.85
N GLY A 204 -32.99 -14.68 -45.11
CA GLY A 204 -33.77 -15.25 -46.20
C GLY A 204 -33.95 -14.27 -47.37
N THR A 205 -34.92 -14.56 -48.23
CA THR A 205 -35.21 -13.79 -49.45
C THR A 205 -36.50 -12.96 -49.33
N SER A 206 -36.97 -12.67 -48.12
CA SER A 206 -38.18 -11.86 -47.94
C SER A 206 -37.91 -10.40 -48.27
N SER A 207 -38.94 -9.74 -48.77
CA SER A 207 -38.94 -8.34 -49.16
C SER A 207 -39.02 -7.40 -47.95
N ALA A 208 -39.41 -7.90 -46.77
CA ALA A 208 -39.54 -7.08 -45.56
C ALA A 208 -39.40 -7.85 -44.23
N THR A 209 -38.86 -7.17 -43.22
CA THR A 209 -38.98 -7.53 -41.80
C THR A 209 -39.66 -6.40 -41.05
N LEU A 210 -40.65 -6.74 -40.23
CA LEU A 210 -41.31 -5.78 -39.37
C LEU A 210 -41.12 -6.19 -37.91
N LEU A 211 -40.70 -5.23 -37.09
CA LEU A 211 -40.82 -5.33 -35.65
C LEU A 211 -42.22 -4.91 -35.24
N VAL A 212 -42.92 -5.79 -34.54
CA VAL A 212 -44.31 -5.57 -34.19
C VAL A 212 -44.49 -5.72 -32.68
N TRP A 213 -45.11 -4.70 -32.08
CA TRP A 213 -45.46 -4.71 -30.67
C TRP A 213 -46.91 -5.13 -30.48
N ASN A 214 -47.11 -6.18 -29.69
CA ASN A 214 -48.43 -6.60 -29.26
C ASN A 214 -48.42 -6.86 -27.75
N ASN A 215 -48.73 -5.80 -26.98
CA ASN A 215 -48.79 -5.87 -25.52
C ASN A 215 -49.90 -6.79 -24.99
N ALA A 216 -50.81 -7.28 -25.84
CA ALA A 216 -51.82 -8.25 -25.42
C ALA A 216 -51.24 -9.65 -25.20
N THR A 217 -50.11 -10.00 -25.83
CA THR A 217 -49.47 -11.32 -25.69
C THR A 217 -48.13 -11.26 -24.95
N ILE A 218 -47.29 -10.24 -25.22
CA ILE A 218 -45.99 -10.09 -24.57
C ILE A 218 -45.63 -8.61 -24.42
N SER A 219 -45.20 -8.22 -23.22
CA SER A 219 -44.67 -6.87 -22.99
C SER A 219 -43.40 -6.66 -23.82
N ARG A 220 -43.24 -5.45 -24.40
CA ARG A 220 -42.02 -5.06 -25.12
C ARG A 220 -40.72 -5.20 -24.30
N LEU A 221 -40.83 -5.18 -22.97
CA LEU A 221 -39.71 -5.38 -22.04
C LEU A 221 -39.28 -6.85 -21.94
N ALA A 222 -40.20 -7.77 -22.21
CA ALA A 222 -40.02 -9.22 -22.09
C ALA A 222 -39.66 -9.89 -23.42
N GLY A 223 -40.08 -9.31 -24.55
CA GLY A 223 -39.75 -9.81 -25.87
C GLY A 223 -40.37 -8.96 -26.96
N ILE A 224 -40.14 -9.34 -28.21
CA ILE A 224 -40.64 -8.61 -29.37
C ILE A 224 -41.12 -9.58 -30.44
N ASN A 225 -42.13 -9.20 -31.23
CA ASN A 225 -42.54 -10.02 -32.37
C ASN A 225 -41.79 -9.58 -33.62
N VAL A 226 -41.33 -10.56 -34.40
CA VAL A 226 -40.71 -10.31 -35.69
C VAL A 226 -41.60 -10.92 -36.76
N ARG A 227 -42.14 -10.04 -37.61
CA ARG A 227 -43.05 -10.41 -38.68
C ARG A 227 -42.34 -10.38 -40.02
N CYS A 228 -42.61 -11.41 -40.83
CA CYS A 228 -42.11 -11.55 -42.18
C CYS A 228 -43.28 -11.82 -43.15
N PRO A 229 -43.75 -10.82 -43.92
CA PRO A 229 -44.97 -10.95 -44.73
C PRO A 229 -44.92 -12.04 -45.79
N ASP A 230 -43.74 -12.36 -46.32
CA ASP A 230 -43.58 -13.33 -47.41
C ASP A 230 -43.61 -14.80 -46.91
N TYR A 231 -43.81 -15.02 -45.60
CA TYR A 231 -43.86 -16.34 -44.97
C TYR A 231 -45.20 -16.59 -44.27
N PRO A 232 -46.29 -16.83 -45.04
CA PRO A 232 -47.63 -17.14 -44.52
C PRO A 232 -47.71 -18.50 -43.82
N THR A 233 -46.87 -19.45 -44.23
CA THR A 233 -46.80 -20.80 -43.67
C THR A 233 -45.36 -21.13 -43.29
N GLY A 234 -45.09 -21.29 -42.00
CA GLY A 234 -43.76 -21.56 -41.46
C GLY A 234 -42.98 -20.32 -41.01
N SER A 235 -41.76 -20.54 -40.54
CA SER A 235 -40.89 -19.50 -39.95
C SER A 235 -39.51 -19.51 -40.60
N ILE A 236 -38.89 -18.34 -40.70
CA ILE A 236 -37.48 -18.15 -41.06
C ILE A 236 -36.67 -17.67 -39.87
N ALA A 237 -35.35 -17.79 -39.95
CA ALA A 237 -34.47 -17.26 -38.93
C ALA A 237 -34.51 -15.73 -38.87
N ALA A 238 -34.38 -15.18 -37.67
CA ALA A 238 -34.25 -13.76 -37.40
C ALA A 238 -33.10 -13.48 -36.44
N ARG A 239 -32.52 -12.30 -36.58
CA ARG A 239 -31.56 -11.72 -35.64
C ARG A 239 -32.16 -10.45 -35.08
N VAL A 240 -32.23 -10.37 -33.76
CA VAL A 240 -32.77 -9.20 -33.07
C VAL A 240 -31.69 -8.66 -32.15
N ILE A 241 -31.54 -7.35 -32.10
CA ILE A 241 -30.74 -6.65 -31.10
C ILE A 241 -31.61 -5.61 -30.40
N GLY A 242 -31.45 -5.48 -29.08
CA GLY A 242 -32.19 -4.53 -28.25
C GLY A 242 -31.29 -3.82 -27.26
N ILE A 243 -31.60 -2.56 -26.99
CA ILE A 243 -30.92 -1.71 -26.01
C ILE A 243 -31.95 -1.11 -25.06
N GLY A 244 -31.68 -1.17 -23.76
CA GLY A 244 -32.58 -0.72 -22.71
C GLY A 244 -31.89 -0.72 -21.34
N TYR A 245 -32.66 -0.69 -20.25
CA TYR A 245 -32.18 -0.76 -18.86
C TYR A 245 -33.33 -1.15 -17.90
#